data_AF-A0A356ALX1-F1
#
_entry.id   AF-A0A356ALX1-F1
#
_cell.length_a   1.000
_cell.length_b   1.000
_cell.length_c   1.000
_cell.angle_alpha   90.00
_cell.angle_beta   90.00
_cell.angle_gamma   90.00
#
_symmetry.space_group_name_H-M   'P 1'
#
loop_
_entity.id
_entity.type
_entity.pdbx_description
1 polymer ?
#
loop_
_entity_poly.entity_id
_entity_poly.type
_entity_poly.pdbx_seq_one_letter_code
_entity_poly.pdbx_strand_id
1 'polypeptide(L)'
;ADSTNAERPGYTKTERTVNTTFENLFARAENSRIIIATFASNISRVQQIINCAVKFGRKVALSGRSMVNVMGIAVELGYLDVPDGVLIDIDMIKRYPKDKIVLVTTGSQGEPMSALTRMAFADHRKVEVGPGDVIIISARPIPGNEKTVGTVV
;
A
#
# COMPACT_ATOMS: atom_id res chain seq x y z
N ALA A 1 18.65 23.28 -5.83
CA ALA A 1 18.88 22.00 -6.53
C ALA A 1 18.57 20.87 -5.56
N ASP A 2 17.76 19.89 -5.97
CA ASP A 2 17.40 18.74 -5.13
C ASP A 2 18.43 17.62 -5.32
N SER A 3 19.24 17.37 -4.28
CA SER A 3 20.43 16.49 -4.34
C SER A 3 20.14 15.05 -3.91
N THR A 4 18.90 14.70 -3.56
CA THR A 4 18.57 13.42 -2.91
C THR A 4 18.89 12.16 -3.75
N ASN A 5 19.04 12.28 -5.07
CA ASN A 5 19.41 11.15 -5.95
C ASN A 5 20.66 11.42 -6.82
N ALA A 6 21.47 12.43 -6.49
CA ALA A 6 22.60 12.86 -7.34
C ALA A 6 23.68 11.77 -7.52
N GLU A 7 23.79 10.83 -6.59
CA GLU A 7 24.83 9.78 -6.61
C GLU A 7 24.42 8.50 -7.35
N ARG A 8 23.17 8.39 -7.85
CA ARG A 8 22.72 7.18 -8.56
C ARG A 8 22.80 7.35 -10.08
N PRO A 9 23.71 6.63 -10.78
CA PRO A 9 23.72 6.63 -12.23
C PRO A 9 22.47 5.93 -12.78
N GLY A 10 21.77 6.57 -13.72
CA GLY A 10 20.57 6.05 -14.39
C GLY A 10 19.38 7.02 -14.36
N TYR A 11 18.28 6.63 -15.02
CA TYR A 11 17.05 7.42 -15.07
C TYR A 11 16.00 6.87 -14.09
N THR A 12 15.16 7.76 -13.54
CA THR A 12 14.00 7.37 -12.75
C THR A 12 13.06 6.54 -13.62
N LYS A 13 12.78 5.28 -13.22
CA LYS A 13 11.81 4.41 -13.91
C LYS A 13 10.49 5.14 -14.08
N THR A 14 9.89 5.03 -15.27
CA THR A 14 8.63 5.71 -15.59
C THR A 14 7.48 5.14 -14.75
N GLU A 15 6.48 5.97 -14.47
CA GLU A 15 5.27 5.56 -13.76
C GLU A 15 4.54 4.40 -14.47
N ARG A 16 4.64 4.33 -15.81
CA ARG A 16 4.09 3.23 -16.62
C ARG A 16 4.66 1.86 -16.23
N THR A 17 5.95 1.78 -15.91
CA THR A 17 6.58 0.52 -15.48
C THR A 17 6.09 0.08 -14.11
N VAL A 18 5.75 1.02 -13.21
CA VAL A 18 5.19 0.71 -11.89
C VAL A 18 3.77 0.15 -12.03
N ASN A 19 2.96 0.69 -12.93
CA ASN A 19 1.62 0.16 -13.21
C ASN A 19 1.67 -1.28 -13.70
N THR A 20 2.53 -1.60 -14.67
CA THR A 20 2.71 -2.99 -15.15
C THR A 20 3.16 -3.93 -14.03
N THR A 21 3.97 -3.43 -13.10
CA THR A 21 4.42 -4.23 -11.94
C THR A 21 3.25 -4.54 -11.01
N PHE A 22 2.42 -3.55 -10.67
CA PHE A 22 1.23 -3.79 -9.86
C PHE A 22 0.23 -4.72 -10.52
N GLU A 23 -0.02 -4.56 -11.82
CA GLU A 23 -0.94 -5.45 -12.54
C GLU A 23 -0.48 -6.92 -12.47
N ASN A 24 0.81 -7.17 -12.67
CA ASN A 24 1.38 -8.51 -12.55
C ASN A 24 1.27 -9.06 -11.12
N LEU A 25 1.48 -8.22 -10.09
CA LEU A 25 1.35 -8.64 -8.69
C LEU A 25 -0.10 -8.94 -8.32
N PHE A 26 -1.05 -8.15 -8.80
CA PHE A 26 -2.48 -8.37 -8.57
C PHE A 26 -2.97 -9.64 -9.27
N ALA A 27 -2.53 -9.89 -10.51
CA ALA A 27 -2.83 -11.11 -11.25
C ALA A 27 -2.26 -12.38 -10.56
N ARG A 28 -1.10 -12.28 -9.89
CA ARG A 28 -0.55 -13.42 -9.13
C ARG A 28 -1.28 -13.68 -7.81
N ALA A 29 -1.95 -12.67 -7.27
CA ALA A 29 -2.62 -12.72 -5.99
C ALA A 29 -4.13 -13.04 -6.11
N GLU A 30 -4.54 -13.73 -7.17
CA GLU A 30 -5.95 -14.00 -7.51
C GLU A 30 -6.79 -14.55 -6.35
N ASN A 31 -6.22 -15.39 -5.47
CA ASN A 31 -6.94 -16.01 -4.35
C ASN A 31 -6.58 -15.43 -2.98
N SER A 32 -5.91 -14.28 -2.96
CA SER A 32 -5.28 -13.73 -1.78
C SER A 32 -5.69 -12.28 -1.55
N ARG A 33 -5.80 -11.90 -0.28
CA ARG A 33 -5.82 -10.48 0.10
C ARG A 33 -4.45 -9.88 -0.14
N ILE A 34 -4.42 -8.67 -0.67
CA ILE A 34 -3.19 -7.93 -0.93
C ILE A 34 -3.02 -6.86 0.14
N ILE A 35 -1.86 -6.81 0.77
CA ILE A 35 -1.48 -5.79 1.75
C ILE A 35 -0.30 -5.01 1.18
N ILE A 36 -0.49 -3.72 0.92
CA ILE A 36 0.50 -2.86 0.26
C ILE A 36 0.98 -1.82 1.24
N ALA A 37 2.25 -1.91 1.63
CA ALA A 37 2.90 -0.93 2.47
C ALA A 37 3.55 0.16 1.62
N THR A 38 3.18 1.41 1.82
CA THR A 38 3.76 2.56 1.12
C THR A 38 3.76 3.83 1.98
N PHE A 39 4.33 4.92 1.46
CA PHE A 39 4.34 6.22 2.12
C PHE A 39 3.02 6.97 1.89
N ALA A 40 2.42 7.50 2.96
CA ALA A 40 1.21 8.30 2.87
C ALA A 40 1.37 9.57 2.02
N SER A 41 2.60 10.11 1.93
CA SER A 41 2.90 11.28 1.10
C SER A 41 2.93 10.98 -0.41
N ASN A 42 2.88 9.72 -0.83
CA ASN A 42 2.95 9.35 -2.25
C ASN A 42 1.55 9.10 -2.82
N ILE A 43 0.81 10.18 -3.08
CA ILE A 43 -0.56 10.15 -3.65
C ILE A 43 -0.57 9.43 -5.00
N SER A 44 0.41 9.69 -5.89
CA SER A 44 0.53 9.01 -7.19
C SER A 44 0.60 7.48 -7.00
N ARG A 45 1.37 6.99 -6.04
CA ARG A 45 1.45 5.55 -5.75
C ARG A 45 0.10 4.98 -5.30
N VAL A 46 -0.62 5.69 -4.44
CA VAL A 46 -1.94 5.24 -3.99
C VAL A 46 -2.95 5.26 -5.15
N GLN A 47 -2.91 6.27 -6.02
CA GLN A 47 -3.72 6.30 -7.25
C GLN A 47 -3.47 5.07 -8.11
N GLN A 48 -2.21 4.68 -8.33
CA GLN A 48 -1.86 3.49 -9.10
C GLN A 48 -2.42 2.21 -8.48
N ILE A 49 -2.37 2.10 -7.16
CA ILE A 49 -2.96 0.98 -6.42
C ILE A 49 -4.47 0.95 -6.59
N ILE A 50 -5.15 2.09 -6.47
CA ILE A 50 -6.60 2.21 -6.63
C ILE A 50 -7.01 1.83 -8.06
N ASN A 51 -6.32 2.35 -9.07
CA ASN A 51 -6.57 2.00 -10.47
C ASN A 51 -6.44 0.49 -10.72
N CYS A 52 -5.42 -0.14 -10.14
CA CYS A 52 -5.25 -1.58 -10.22
C CYS A 52 -6.38 -2.32 -9.48
N ALA A 53 -6.75 -1.87 -8.29
CA ALA A 53 -7.86 -2.47 -7.53
C ALA A 53 -9.17 -2.42 -8.31
N VAL A 54 -9.48 -1.28 -8.95
CA VAL A 54 -10.64 -1.13 -9.84
C VAL A 54 -10.57 -2.14 -10.99
N LYS A 55 -9.42 -2.23 -11.69
CA LYS A 55 -9.22 -3.16 -12.82
C LYS A 55 -9.47 -4.61 -12.43
N PHE A 56 -9.07 -5.02 -11.23
CA PHE A 56 -9.24 -6.40 -10.73
C PHE A 56 -10.52 -6.60 -9.90
N GLY A 57 -11.42 -5.61 -9.86
CA GLY A 57 -12.68 -5.70 -9.13
C GLY A 57 -12.51 -5.86 -7.62
N ARG A 58 -11.47 -5.25 -7.05
CA ARG A 58 -11.13 -5.28 -5.62
C ARG A 58 -11.53 -3.96 -4.95
N LYS A 59 -11.85 -4.06 -3.66
CA LYS A 59 -12.08 -2.93 -2.76
C LYS A 59 -10.79 -2.56 -2.06
N VAL A 60 -10.64 -1.27 -1.76
CA VAL A 60 -9.46 -0.70 -1.11
C VAL A 60 -9.83 -0.23 0.29
N ALA A 61 -9.05 -0.62 1.28
CA ALA A 61 -9.12 -0.08 2.63
C ALA A 61 -7.80 0.58 2.99
N LEU A 62 -7.86 1.69 3.73
CA LEU A 62 -6.68 2.43 4.18
C LEU A 62 -6.40 2.15 5.65
N SER A 63 -5.13 1.93 5.98
CA SER A 63 -4.66 1.73 7.36
C SER A 63 -3.55 2.71 7.72
N GLY A 64 -3.66 3.26 8.92
CA GLY A 64 -2.74 4.27 9.48
C GLY A 64 -3.33 5.68 9.41
N ARG A 65 -3.23 6.42 10.52
CA ARG A 65 -3.79 7.79 10.66
C ARG A 65 -3.33 8.73 9.55
N SER A 66 -2.04 8.76 9.25
CA SER A 66 -1.50 9.61 8.20
C SER A 66 -1.99 9.20 6.80
N MET A 67 -2.16 7.90 6.54
CA MET A 67 -2.68 7.43 5.25
C MET A 67 -4.13 7.90 5.06
N VAL A 68 -4.98 7.69 6.08
CA VAL A 68 -6.39 8.11 6.04
C VAL A 68 -6.51 9.62 5.88
N ASN A 69 -5.76 10.42 6.67
CA ASN A 69 -5.82 11.88 6.57
C ASN A 69 -5.35 12.40 5.21
N VAL A 70 -4.17 11.98 4.74
CA VAL A 70 -3.59 12.53 3.52
C VAL A 70 -4.43 12.12 2.31
N MET A 71 -4.90 10.87 2.25
CA MET A 71 -5.76 10.44 1.14
C MET A 71 -7.13 11.10 1.18
N GLY A 72 -7.73 11.31 2.36
CA GLY A 72 -9.00 12.03 2.48
C GLY A 72 -8.90 13.45 1.93
N ILE A 73 -7.88 14.20 2.35
CA ILE A 73 -7.59 15.54 1.82
C ILE A 73 -7.31 15.49 0.30
N ALA A 74 -6.57 14.49 -0.18
CA ALA A 74 -6.28 14.36 -1.60
C ALA A 74 -7.53 14.10 -2.45
N VAL A 75 -8.52 13.35 -1.94
CA VAL A 75 -9.83 13.18 -2.60
C VAL A 75 -10.59 14.50 -2.63
N GLU A 76 -10.69 15.19 -1.50
CA GLU A 76 -11.40 16.49 -1.40
C GLU A 76 -10.83 17.55 -2.34
N LEU A 77 -9.50 17.56 -2.50
CA LEU A 77 -8.79 18.51 -3.37
C LEU A 77 -8.69 18.05 -4.84
N GLY A 78 -9.19 16.86 -5.18
CA GLY A 78 -9.14 16.31 -6.54
C GLY A 78 -7.77 15.80 -7.00
N TYR A 79 -6.83 15.57 -6.08
CA TYR A 79 -5.54 14.94 -6.36
C TYR A 79 -5.58 13.41 -6.37
N LEU A 80 -6.64 12.82 -5.82
CA LEU A 80 -6.87 11.37 -5.83
C LEU A 80 -8.27 11.10 -6.41
N ASP A 81 -8.32 10.43 -7.55
CA ASP A 81 -9.55 9.99 -8.18
C ASP A 81 -9.92 8.59 -7.70
N VAL A 82 -11.11 8.46 -7.13
CA VAL A 82 -11.59 7.21 -6.54
C VAL A 82 -13.03 6.99 -6.99
N PRO A 83 -13.29 5.96 -7.81
CA PRO A 83 -14.66 5.61 -8.16
C PRO A 83 -15.49 5.21 -6.93
N ASP A 84 -16.78 5.50 -6.98
CA ASP A 84 -17.70 5.23 -5.88
C ASP A 84 -17.69 3.77 -5.45
N GLY A 85 -17.66 3.58 -4.13
CA GLY A 85 -17.66 2.25 -3.51
C GLY A 85 -16.37 1.46 -3.69
N VAL A 86 -15.30 2.02 -4.24
CA VAL A 86 -13.97 1.36 -4.28
C VAL A 86 -13.30 1.43 -2.91
N LEU A 87 -13.27 2.63 -2.31
CA LEU A 87 -12.81 2.80 -0.93
C LEU A 87 -13.87 2.31 0.05
N ILE A 88 -13.45 1.48 0.99
CA ILE A 88 -14.29 0.96 2.08
C ILE A 88 -13.63 1.24 3.43
N ASP A 89 -14.44 1.31 4.49
CA ASP A 89 -13.92 1.35 5.84
C ASP A 89 -13.15 0.06 6.14
N ILE A 90 -12.04 0.17 6.86
CA ILE A 90 -11.23 -0.97 7.29
C ILE A 90 -12.04 -2.00 8.10
N ASP A 91 -13.06 -1.57 8.82
CA ASP A 91 -13.98 -2.43 9.59
C ASP A 91 -14.88 -3.30 8.69
N MET A 92 -15.04 -2.90 7.42
CA MET A 92 -15.84 -3.62 6.43
C MET A 92 -15.07 -4.76 5.77
N ILE A 93 -13.74 -4.82 5.90
CA ILE A 93 -12.88 -5.82 5.24
C ILE A 93 -13.38 -7.25 5.47
N LYS A 94 -13.80 -7.58 6.70
CA LYS A 94 -14.26 -8.92 7.08
C LYS A 94 -15.57 -9.35 6.40
N ARG A 95 -16.29 -8.41 5.77
CA ARG A 95 -17.55 -8.67 5.05
C ARG A 95 -17.32 -9.08 3.59
N TYR A 96 -16.08 -8.99 3.10
CA TYR A 96 -15.73 -9.33 1.73
C TYR A 96 -14.82 -10.56 1.69
N PRO A 97 -14.86 -11.33 0.58
CA PRO A 97 -13.85 -12.35 0.32
C PRO A 97 -12.43 -11.77 0.31
N LYS A 98 -11.43 -12.54 0.77
CA LYS A 98 -10.04 -12.08 0.90
C LYS A 98 -9.48 -11.56 -0.44
N ASP A 99 -9.74 -12.26 -1.53
CA ASP A 99 -9.35 -11.90 -2.90
C ASP A 99 -9.98 -10.61 -3.42
N LYS A 100 -11.01 -10.10 -2.74
CA LYS A 100 -11.64 -8.82 -3.08
C LYS A 100 -11.06 -7.65 -2.30
N ILE A 101 -10.05 -7.86 -1.46
CA ILE A 101 -9.49 -6.81 -0.61
C ILE A 101 -8.06 -6.45 -0.98
N VAL A 102 -7.82 -5.15 -1.04
CA VAL A 102 -6.51 -4.50 -1.03
C VAL A 102 -6.45 -3.60 0.20
N LEU A 103 -5.50 -3.86 1.09
CA LEU A 103 -5.23 -3.04 2.25
C LEU A 103 -3.98 -2.18 2.00
N VAL A 104 -4.15 -0.86 1.95
CA VAL A 104 -3.02 0.07 1.82
C VAL A 104 -2.64 0.58 3.20
N THR A 105 -1.39 0.39 3.58
CA THR A 105 -0.90 0.69 4.93
C THR A 105 0.37 1.52 4.89
N THR A 106 0.62 2.28 5.97
CA THR A 106 1.98 2.78 6.27
C THR A 106 2.85 1.67 6.86
N GLY A 107 4.15 1.94 7.03
CA GLY A 107 5.10 1.00 7.62
C GLY A 107 6.03 0.29 6.67
N SER A 108 6.19 0.83 5.46
CA SER A 108 7.06 0.25 4.43
C SER A 108 8.57 0.28 4.77
N GLN A 109 8.94 0.84 5.93
CA GLN A 109 10.31 0.89 6.45
C GLN A 109 10.53 -0.01 7.68
N GLY A 110 9.53 -0.82 8.04
CA GLY A 110 9.58 -1.69 9.22
C GLY A 110 9.46 -0.95 10.56
N GLU A 111 9.09 0.33 10.55
CA GLU A 111 9.00 1.16 11.76
C GLU A 111 8.21 0.42 12.86
N PRO A 112 8.75 0.28 14.09
CA PRO A 112 8.18 -0.59 15.13
C PRO A 112 6.71 -0.35 15.45
N MET A 113 6.23 0.89 15.30
CA MET A 113 4.85 1.30 15.59
C MET A 113 3.96 1.46 14.36
N SER A 114 4.46 1.09 13.18
CA SER A 114 3.70 1.23 11.94
C SER A 114 2.57 0.21 11.84
N ALA A 115 1.58 0.53 11.02
CA ALA A 115 0.43 -0.35 10.83
C ALA A 115 0.85 -1.73 10.27
N LEU A 116 1.79 -1.81 9.32
CA LEU A 116 2.30 -3.11 8.84
C LEU A 116 2.95 -3.93 9.96
N THR A 117 3.87 -3.34 10.71
CA THR A 117 4.56 -4.02 11.83
C THR A 117 3.57 -4.52 12.87
N ARG A 118 2.59 -3.69 13.24
CA ARG A 118 1.56 -4.09 14.21
C ARG A 118 0.65 -5.20 13.68
N MET A 119 0.34 -5.22 12.38
CA MET A 119 -0.45 -6.30 11.78
C MET A 119 0.34 -7.61 11.73
N ALA A 120 1.67 -7.57 11.54
CA ALA A 120 2.55 -8.74 11.55
C ALA A 120 2.73 -9.33 12.96
N PHE A 121 2.80 -8.49 13.99
CA PHE A 121 2.92 -8.92 15.40
C PHE A 121 1.58 -9.06 16.14
N ALA A 122 0.45 -9.10 15.41
CA ALA A 122 -0.91 -9.23 15.96
C ALA A 122 -1.31 -8.15 17.00
N ASP A 123 -0.66 -6.99 16.99
CA ASP A 123 -0.98 -5.84 17.87
C ASP A 123 -1.87 -4.79 17.16
N HIS A 124 -2.31 -5.06 15.94
CA HIS A 124 -3.19 -4.15 15.21
C HIS A 124 -4.67 -4.49 15.44
N ARG A 125 -5.36 -3.64 16.22
CA ARG A 125 -6.75 -3.83 16.71
C ARG A 125 -7.81 -4.25 15.70
N LYS A 126 -7.60 -4.05 14.40
CA LYS A 126 -8.62 -4.24 13.35
C LYS A 126 -8.28 -5.29 12.30
N VAL A 127 -7.00 -5.55 12.07
CA VAL A 127 -6.53 -6.40 10.97
C VAL A 127 -5.27 -7.13 11.43
N GLU A 128 -5.21 -8.44 11.19
CA GLU A 128 -4.02 -9.25 11.39
C GLU A 128 -3.54 -9.77 10.04
N VAL A 129 -2.23 -9.91 9.86
CA VAL A 129 -1.66 -10.67 8.73
C VAL A 129 -1.87 -12.15 9.03
N GLY A 130 -2.36 -12.90 8.05
CA GLY A 130 -2.59 -14.33 8.18
C GLY A 130 -2.09 -15.13 6.99
N PRO A 131 -2.10 -16.48 7.10
CA PRO A 131 -1.74 -17.35 6.00
C PRO A 131 -2.55 -17.04 4.74
N GLY A 132 -1.85 -16.99 3.60
CA GLY A 132 -2.42 -16.72 2.29
C GLY A 132 -2.57 -15.24 1.92
N ASP A 133 -2.14 -14.31 2.77
CA ASP A 133 -2.02 -12.90 2.38
C ASP A 133 -0.76 -12.67 1.51
N VAL A 134 -0.85 -11.72 0.58
CA VAL A 134 0.27 -11.25 -0.23
C VAL A 134 0.69 -9.87 0.25
N ILE A 135 1.93 -9.74 0.71
CA ILE A 135 2.50 -8.47 1.18
C ILE A 135 3.36 -7.86 0.08
N ILE A 136 3.08 -6.59 -0.25
CA ILE A 136 3.85 -5.81 -1.23
C ILE A 136 4.44 -4.60 -0.52
N ILE A 137 5.76 -4.52 -0.44
CA ILE A 137 6.44 -3.31 0.05
C ILE A 137 6.71 -2.40 -1.14
N SER A 138 5.88 -1.36 -1.25
CA SER A 138 5.96 -0.37 -2.31
C SER A 138 6.68 0.89 -1.83
N ALA A 139 7.91 0.71 -1.36
CA ALA A 139 8.81 1.78 -0.97
C ALA A 139 10.26 1.41 -1.28
N ARG A 140 11.12 2.42 -1.42
CA ARG A 140 12.56 2.20 -1.37
C ARG A 140 12.97 2.17 0.10
N PRO A 141 13.62 1.11 0.61
CA PRO A 141 14.21 1.15 1.93
C PRO A 141 15.15 2.34 2.04
N ILE A 142 14.99 3.13 3.09
CA ILE A 142 15.97 4.16 3.45
C ILE A 142 17.21 3.40 3.94
N PRO A 143 18.42 3.70 3.42
CA PRO A 143 19.64 3.02 3.86
C PRO A 143 19.75 3.00 5.39
N GLY A 144 19.92 1.82 5.98
CA GLY A 144 19.92 1.58 7.43
C GLY A 144 18.65 0.88 7.97
N ASN A 145 17.54 0.89 7.23
CA ASN A 145 16.28 0.25 7.64
C ASN A 145 16.08 -1.16 7.07
N GLU A 146 17.05 -1.73 6.35
CA GLU A 146 16.92 -3.01 5.66
C GLU A 146 16.63 -4.17 6.62
N LYS A 147 17.32 -4.21 7.77
CA LYS A 147 17.08 -5.21 8.82
C LYS A 147 15.68 -5.10 9.41
N THR A 148 15.21 -3.88 9.61
CA THR A 148 13.90 -3.60 10.20
C THR A 148 12.79 -4.03 9.25
N VAL A 149 12.94 -3.74 7.96
CA VAL A 149 12.01 -4.23 6.92
C VAL A 149 11.98 -5.76 6.90
N GLY A 150 13.14 -6.43 6.90
CA GLY A 150 13.21 -7.89 6.89
C GLY A 150 12.66 -8.59 8.14
N THR A 151 12.43 -7.87 9.24
CA THR A 151 11.84 -8.44 10.47
C THR A 151 10.31 -8.46 10.43
N VAL A 152 9.70 -7.68 9.53
CA VAL A 152 8.24 -7.47 9.45
C VAL A 152 7.56 -8.38 8.42
N VAL A 153 8.32 -8.98 7.50
CA VAL A 153 7.83 -9.82 6.40
C VAL A 153 8.31 -11.26 6.53
#